data_AF-A0A2M7IC65-F1
#
_entry.id   AF-A0A2M7IC65-F1
#
_cell.length_a   1.000
_cell.length_b   1.000
_cell.length_c   1.000
_cell.angle_alpha   90.00
_cell.angle_beta   90.00
_cell.angle_gamma   90.00
#
_symmetry.space_group_name_H-M   'P 1'
#
loop_
_entity.id
_entity.type
_entity.pdbx_description
1 polymer ?
#
loop_
_entity_poly.entity_id
_entity_poly.type
_entity_poly.pdbx_seq_one_letter_code
_entity_poly.pdbx_strand_id
1 'polypeptide(L)'
;NPILILVLHLRRLFHPNKKNIKIVQDDIFKMDFSRYTQCTDAKFCVSTTFYLYISPWFLEKTILNIKNQVSKFSVVSYMYPLKFKANFNKFKVINGKNKIHIYS
;
A
#
# COMPACT_ATOMS: atom_id res chain seq x y z
N ASN A 1 -15.58 10.16 2.62
CA ASN A 1 -15.81 11.51 2.06
C ASN A 1 -16.23 11.36 0.60
N PRO A 2 -17.53 11.52 0.28
CA PRO A 2 -18.06 11.24 -1.06
C PRO A 2 -17.54 12.20 -2.14
N ILE A 3 -17.25 13.46 -1.79
CA ILE A 3 -16.75 14.47 -2.74
C ILE A 3 -15.34 14.09 -3.22
N LEU A 4 -14.47 13.66 -2.31
CA LEU A 4 -13.12 13.22 -2.66
C LEU A 4 -13.15 12.05 -3.65
N ILE A 5 -14.04 11.09 -3.42
CA ILE A 5 -14.19 9.92 -4.28
C ILE A 5 -14.64 10.34 -5.68
N LEU A 6 -15.61 11.24 -5.78
CA LEU A 6 -16.05 11.81 -7.05
C LEU A 6 -14.86 12.47 -7.80
N VAL A 7 -14.06 13.28 -7.12
CA VAL A 7 -12.88 13.93 -7.71
C VAL A 7 -11.86 12.90 -8.21
N LEU A 8 -11.62 11.82 -7.46
CA LEU A 8 -10.72 10.74 -7.89
C LEU A 8 -11.26 10.02 -9.13
N HIS A 9 -12.55 9.72 -9.17
CA HIS A 9 -13.19 9.09 -10.33
C HIS A 9 -13.14 9.99 -11.57
N LEU A 10 -13.41 11.29 -11.43
CA LEU A 10 -13.27 12.26 -12.53
C LEU A 10 -11.83 12.30 -13.06
N ARG A 11 -10.82 12.37 -12.18
CA ARG A 11 -9.41 12.33 -12.58
C ARG A 11 -9.06 11.02 -13.29
N ARG A 12 -9.58 9.89 -12.81
CA ARG A 12 -9.38 8.58 -13.46
C ARG A 12 -9.96 8.55 -14.87
N LEU A 13 -11.10 9.17 -15.13
CA LEU A 13 -11.74 9.14 -16.47
C LEU A 13 -10.83 9.69 -17.57
N PHE A 14 -10.07 10.74 -17.26
CA PHE A 14 -9.14 11.40 -18.18
C PHE A 14 -7.69 10.87 -18.11
N HIS A 15 -7.42 9.86 -17.28
CA HIS A 15 -6.07 9.31 -17.17
C HIS A 15 -5.77 8.29 -18.30
N PRO A 16 -4.61 8.35 -18.98
CA PRO A 16 -4.30 7.44 -20.10
C PRO A 16 -4.31 5.96 -19.67
N ASN A 17 -3.85 5.67 -18.45
CA ASN A 17 -3.80 4.31 -17.88
C ASN A 17 -5.03 3.93 -17.03
N LYS A 18 -6.22 4.49 -17.28
CA LYS A 18 -7.42 4.31 -16.45
C LYS A 18 -7.88 2.85 -16.25
N LYS A 19 -7.53 1.95 -17.18
CA LYS A 19 -7.82 0.51 -17.10
C LYS A 19 -7.06 -0.18 -15.96
N ASN A 20 -5.89 0.33 -15.60
CA ASN A 20 -5.01 -0.25 -14.57
C ASN A 20 -5.20 0.40 -13.17
N ILE A 21 -6.04 1.43 -13.07
CA ILE A 21 -6.30 2.15 -11.83
C ILE A 21 -7.68 1.74 -11.33
N LYS A 22 -7.76 1.19 -10.11
CA LYS A 22 -9.02 0.88 -9.43
C LYS A 22 -9.12 1.74 -8.17
N ILE A 23 -10.17 2.54 -8.08
CA ILE A 23 -10.48 3.33 -6.88
C ILE A 23 -11.44 2.50 -6.04
N VAL A 24 -11.12 2.34 -4.76
CA VAL A 24 -11.92 1.58 -3.80
C VAL A 24 -12.19 2.47 -2.61
N GLN A 25 -13.44 2.52 -2.17
CA GLN A 25 -13.83 3.10 -0.90
C GLN A 25 -13.98 1.96 0.10
N ASP A 26 -13.10 1.90 1.10
CA ASP A 26 -13.15 0.89 2.15
C ASP A 26 -12.44 1.40 3.42
N ASP A 27 -12.55 0.64 4.51
CA ASP A 27 -11.75 0.80 5.72
C ASP A 27 -10.40 0.09 5.57
N ILE A 28 -9.32 0.87 5.42
CA ILE A 28 -7.97 0.35 5.23
C ILE A 28 -7.49 -0.60 6.35
N PHE A 29 -8.08 -0.52 7.55
CA PHE A 29 -7.73 -1.39 8.67
C PHE A 29 -8.44 -2.74 8.65
N LYS A 30 -9.50 -2.88 7.86
CA LYS A 30 -10.35 -4.08 7.79
C LYS A 30 -10.48 -4.65 6.38
N MET A 31 -10.04 -3.91 5.38
CA MET A 31 -10.08 -4.30 3.98
C MET A 31 -9.33 -5.62 3.73
N ASP A 32 -9.88 -6.40 2.81
CA ASP A 32 -9.30 -7.64 2.33
C ASP A 32 -8.33 -7.36 1.18
N PHE A 33 -7.05 -7.18 1.51
CA PHE A 33 -5.97 -6.91 0.57
C PHE A 33 -5.69 -8.10 -0.35
N SER A 34 -6.02 -9.32 0.08
CA SER A 34 -5.76 -10.54 -0.71
C SER A 34 -6.49 -10.51 -2.07
N ARG A 35 -7.68 -9.89 -2.13
CA ARG A 35 -8.48 -9.71 -3.35
C ARG A 35 -7.81 -8.82 -4.40
N TYR A 36 -6.82 -8.04 -4.00
CA TYR A 36 -6.13 -7.08 -4.88
C TYR A 36 -4.69 -7.51 -5.18
N THR A 37 -4.17 -8.50 -4.44
CA THR A 37 -2.89 -9.13 -4.74
C THR A 37 -3.09 -10.28 -5.72
N GLN A 38 -2.23 -10.36 -6.74
CA GLN A 38 -2.24 -11.50 -7.66
C GLN A 38 -1.57 -12.71 -7.00
N CYS A 39 -2.35 -13.40 -6.18
CA CYS A 39 -2.01 -14.70 -5.64
C CYS A 39 -3.05 -15.69 -6.17
N THR A 40 -2.70 -16.47 -7.19
CA THR A 40 -3.57 -17.53 -7.71
C THR A 40 -3.56 -18.78 -6.83
N ASP A 41 -2.46 -19.01 -6.10
CA ASP A 41 -2.29 -20.12 -5.14
C ASP A 41 -1.37 -19.70 -3.98
N ALA A 42 -1.50 -20.35 -2.81
CA ALA A 42 -0.68 -20.10 -1.61
C ALA A 42 0.84 -20.22 -1.84
N LYS A 43 1.27 -20.84 -2.95
CA LYS A 43 2.68 -21.00 -3.34
C LYS A 43 3.18 -19.96 -4.35
N PHE A 44 2.30 -19.30 -5.11
CA PHE A 44 2.68 -18.41 -6.20
C PHE A 44 2.04 -17.02 -6.03
N CYS A 45 2.64 -16.24 -5.14
CA CYS A 45 2.32 -14.82 -4.98
C CYS A 45 3.37 -13.97 -5.68
N VAL A 46 2.93 -13.15 -6.64
CA VAL A 46 3.77 -12.07 -7.18
C VAL A 46 3.97 -11.05 -6.06
N SER A 47 5.23 -10.64 -5.85
CA SER A 47 5.56 -9.65 -4.82
C SER A 47 4.82 -8.35 -5.12
N THR A 48 3.89 -7.98 -4.24
CA THR A 48 3.09 -6.77 -4.39
C THR A 48 3.73 -5.62 -3.61
N THR A 49 3.82 -4.44 -4.21
CA THR A 49 4.35 -3.24 -3.55
C THR A 49 3.21 -2.34 -3.08
N PHE A 50 3.12 -2.15 -1.77
CA PHE A 50 2.15 -1.25 -1.15
C PHE A 50 2.78 0.13 -0.93
N TYR A 51 2.27 1.13 -1.64
CA TYR A 51 2.66 2.54 -1.44
C TYR A 51 1.71 3.18 -0.43
N LEU A 52 2.21 3.49 0.76
CA LEU A 52 1.42 4.04 1.86
C LEU A 52 1.72 5.52 2.07
N TYR A 53 0.65 6.32 1.98
CA TYR A 53 0.65 7.76 2.26
C TYR A 53 -0.38 8.06 3.36
N ILE A 54 -0.08 7.60 4.57
CA ILE A 54 -0.96 7.73 5.74
C ILE A 54 -0.16 8.12 6.99
N SER A 55 -0.86 8.56 8.03
CA SER A 55 -0.24 8.98 9.28
C SER A 55 0.56 7.83 9.93
N PRO A 56 1.65 8.13 10.68
CA PRO A 56 2.50 7.09 11.27
C PRO A 56 1.75 6.18 12.25
N TRP A 57 0.74 6.71 12.94
CA TRP A 57 -0.09 5.95 13.90
C TRP A 57 -0.93 4.86 13.22
N PHE A 58 -1.36 5.09 11.98
CA PHE A 58 -2.18 4.15 11.23
C PHE A 58 -1.35 3.19 10.38
N LEU A 59 -0.14 3.62 10.02
CA LEU A 59 0.75 2.89 9.14
C LEU A 59 1.11 1.50 9.68
N GLU A 60 1.37 1.40 10.99
CA GLU A 60 1.65 0.13 11.66
C GLU A 60 0.47 -0.83 11.64
N LYS A 61 -0.72 -0.33 11.99
CA LYS A 61 -1.95 -1.13 12.02
C LYS A 61 -2.29 -1.67 10.63
N THR A 62 -2.14 -0.83 9.60
CA THR A 62 -2.35 -1.23 8.21
C THR A 62 -1.37 -2.31 7.77
N ILE A 63 -0.08 -2.17 8.10
CA ILE A 63 0.93 -3.16 7.72
C ILE A 63 0.74 -4.49 8.45
N LEU A 64 0.35 -4.47 9.72
CA LEU A 64 -0.01 -5.69 10.45
C LEU A 64 -1.18 -6.40 9.77
N ASN A 65 -2.21 -5.65 9.36
CA ASN A 65 -3.32 -6.22 8.62
C ASN A 65 -2.87 -6.81 7.27
N ILE A 66 -2.03 -6.11 6.50
CA ILE A 66 -1.48 -6.62 5.23
C ILE A 66 -0.65 -7.89 5.47
N LYS A 67 0.21 -7.91 6.50
CA LYS A 67 1.08 -9.06 6.82
C LYS A 67 0.27 -10.32 7.16
N ASN A 68 -0.87 -10.16 7.82
CA ASN A 68 -1.74 -11.29 8.16
C ASN A 68 -2.44 -11.89 6.92
N GLN A 69 -2.53 -11.14 5.82
CA GLN A 69 -3.26 -11.53 4.62
C GLN A 69 -2.35 -11.88 3.42
N VAL A 70 -1.15 -11.28 3.35
CA VAL A 70 -0.26 -11.34 2.21
C VAL A 70 1.13 -11.79 2.65
N SER A 71 1.60 -12.92 2.13
CA SER A 71 2.88 -13.54 2.53
C SER A 71 4.12 -12.89 1.92
N LYS A 72 4.02 -12.37 0.69
CA LYS A 72 5.13 -11.72 -0.05
C LYS A 72 4.72 -10.33 -0.49
N PHE A 73 5.25 -9.31 0.17
CA PHE A 73 5.00 -7.92 -0.20
C PHE A 73 6.17 -7.02 0.17
N SER A 74 6.24 -5.88 -0.50
CA SER A 74 7.09 -4.77 -0.10
C SER A 74 6.23 -3.57 0.27
N VAL A 75 6.73 -2.72 1.17
CA VAL A 75 6.05 -1.50 1.60
C VAL A 75 6.94 -0.31 1.33
N VAL A 76 6.35 0.71 0.71
CA VAL A 76 6.96 2.02 0.54
C VAL A 76 6.17 3.01 1.37
N SER A 77 6.77 3.48 2.45
CA SER A 77 6.22 4.54 3.29
C SER A 77 6.80 5.88 2.88
N TYR A 78 5.93 6.83 2.57
CA TYR A 78 6.33 8.21 2.30
C TYR A 78 6.39 9.00 3.61
N MET A 79 7.42 9.82 3.76
CA MET A 79 7.61 10.81 4.84
C MET A 79 7.89 10.23 6.24
N TYR A 80 7.26 9.12 6.62
CA TYR A 80 7.35 8.58 7.98
C TYR A 80 8.05 7.21 8.02
N PRO A 81 9.01 7.00 8.93
CA PRO A 81 9.60 5.68 9.15
C PRO A 81 8.67 4.78 9.98
N LEU A 82 8.76 3.47 9.74
CA LEU A 82 8.23 2.44 10.64
C LEU A 82 9.00 2.40 11.95
N LYS A 83 8.28 2.23 13.07
CA LYS A 83 8.90 1.94 14.37
C LYS A 83 9.43 0.50 14.41
N PHE A 84 8.66 -0.48 13.96
CA PHE A 84 9.02 -1.91 13.99
C PHE A 84 9.79 -2.39 12.75
N LYS A 85 10.95 -1.78 12.48
CA LYS A 85 11.79 -2.11 11.30
C LYS A 85 12.28 -3.57 11.27
N ALA A 86 12.40 -4.22 12.42
CA ALA A 86 12.95 -5.56 12.59
C ALA A 86 12.14 -6.68 11.91
N ASN A 87 10.88 -6.40 11.54
CA ASN A 87 10.00 -7.38 10.90
C ASN A 87 10.20 -7.48 9.38
N PHE A 88 11.10 -6.69 8.80
CA PHE A 88 11.43 -6.69 7.38
C PHE A 88 12.90 -7.04 7.18
N ASN A 89 13.18 -7.86 6.19
CA ASN A 89 14.53 -8.37 5.92
C ASN A 89 15.41 -7.30 5.27
N LYS A 90 14.81 -6.39 4.49
CA LYS A 90 15.51 -5.34 3.77
C LYS A 90 14.88 -3.98 4.06
N PHE A 91 15.73 -3.01 4.36
CA PHE A 91 15.35 -1.62 4.60
C PHE A 91 16.25 -0.68 3.80
N LYS A 92 15.64 0.24 3.06
CA LYS A 92 16.35 1.29 2.32
C LYS A 92 15.68 2.63 2.54
N VAL A 93 16.48 3.66 2.75
CA VAL A 93 16.02 5.05 2.75
C VAL A 93 16.52 5.71 1.48
N ILE A 94 15.62 6.34 0.73
CA ILE A 94 15.96 7.18 -0.40
C ILE A 94 15.74 8.64 0.02
N ASN A 95 16.79 9.44 -0.10
CA ASN A 95 16.76 10.87 0.16
C ASN A 95 16.49 11.61 -1.16
N GLY A 96 15.27 12.12 -1.32
CA GLY A 96 14.91 13.10 -2.36
C GLY A 96 14.40 14.38 -1.72
N LYS A 97 13.46 15.10 -2.37
CA LYS A 97 12.76 16.24 -1.74
C LYS A 97 12.11 15.85 -0.41
N ASN A 98 11.56 14.64 -0.35
CA ASN A 98 11.05 14.01 0.86
C ASN A 98 11.76 12.67 1.07
N LYS A 99 11.88 12.21 2.32
CA LYS A 99 12.41 10.88 2.66
C LYS A 99 11.40 9.80 2.28
N ILE A 100 11.88 8.77 1.59
CA ILE A 100 11.10 7.58 1.23
C ILE A 100 11.73 6.38 1.93
N HIS A 101 10.90 5.61 2.63
CA HIS A 101 11.31 4.43 3.37
C HIS A 101 10.77 3.18 2.67
N ILE A 102 11.67 2.32 2.20
CA ILE A 102 11.33 1.09 1.49
C ILE A 102 11.64 -0.10 2.40
N TYR A 103 10.68 -1.01 2.51
CA TYR A 103 10.72 -2.22 3.33
C TYR A 103 10.40 -3.42 2.42
N SER A 104 11.21 -4.48 2.45
CA SER A 104 11.01 -5.70 1.66
C SER A 104 11.37 -6.97 2.43
#